data_AF-A0A661B443-F1
#
_entry.id   AF-A0A661B443-F1
#
_cell.length_a   1.000
_cell.length_b   1.000
_cell.length_c   1.000
_cell.angle_alpha   90.00
_cell.angle_beta   90.00
_cell.angle_gamma   90.00
#
_symmetry.space_group_name_H-M   'P 1'
#
loop_
_entity.id
_entity.type
_entity.pdbx_description
1 polymer ?
#
loop_
_entity_poly.entity_id
_entity_poly.type
_entity_poly.pdbx_seq_one_letter_code
_entity_poly.pdbx_strand_id
1 'polypeptide(L)' 'MNRAKDWLAQARKDIEAAKDMMADGHYEWACFICQQSGEKALKSVAFAFNSEIWGHNLTTLLRALSDRMDII' A
#
# COMPACT_ATOMS: atom_id res chain seq x y z
N MET A 1 -14.36 11.69 5.16
CA MET A 1 -14.80 10.73 4.13
C MET A 1 -13.87 9.52 4.17
N ASN A 2 -14.40 8.32 4.38
CA ASN A 2 -13.57 7.11 4.50
C ASN A 2 -13.16 6.62 3.10
N ARG A 3 -11.85 6.66 2.80
CA ARG A 3 -11.27 6.30 1.49
C ARG A 3 -10.60 4.93 1.48
N ALA A 4 -10.83 4.08 2.47
CA ALA A 4 -10.19 2.77 2.58
C ALA A 4 -10.36 1.93 1.31
N LYS A 5 -11.58 1.88 0.76
CA LYS A 5 -11.88 1.13 -0.47
C LYS A 5 -11.15 1.68 -1.68
N ASP A 6 -11.01 3.00 -1.80
CA ASP A 6 -10.30 3.64 -2.91
C ASP A 6 -8.81 3.27 -2.89
N TRP A 7 -8.18 3.38 -1.72
CA TRP A 7 -6.77 3.04 -1.53
C TRP A 7 -6.50 1.56 -1.79
N LEU A 8 -7.37 0.67 -1.30
CA LEU A 8 -7.25 -0.75 -1.56
C LEU A 8 -7.47 -1.09 -3.04
N ALA A 9 -8.42 -0.43 -3.70
CA ALA A 9 -8.66 -0.62 -5.14
C ALA A 9 -7.43 -0.18 -5.96
N GLN A 10 -6.77 0.91 -5.57
CA GLN A 10 -5.55 1.34 -6.23
C GLN A 10 -4.38 0.39 -5.94
N ALA A 11 -4.22 -0.11 -4.72
CA ALA A 11 -3.20 -1.12 -4.39
C ALA A 11 -3.35 -2.39 -5.24
N ARG A 12 -4.60 -2.83 -5.47
CA ARG A 12 -4.90 -3.97 -6.34
C ARG A 12 -4.55 -3.71 -7.81
N LYS A 13 -4.85 -2.51 -8.32
CA LYS A 13 -4.46 -2.14 -9.69
C LYS A 13 -2.94 -2.08 -9.84
N ASP A 14 -2.25 -1.56 -8.83
CA ASP A 14 -0.79 -1.50 -8.82
C ASP A 14 -0.18 -2.91 -8.89
N ILE A 15 -0.66 -3.90 -8.11
CA ILE A 15 -0.08 -5.25 -8.16
C ILE A 15 -0.34 -5.95 -9.50
N GLU A 16 -1.47 -5.71 -10.16
CA GLU A 16 -1.70 -6.22 -11.52
C GLU A 16 -0.74 -5.56 -12.52
N ALA A 17 -0.58 -4.23 -12.46
CA ALA A 17 0.38 -3.52 -13.32
C ALA A 17 1.84 -3.97 -13.08
N ALA A 18 2.22 -4.28 -11.84
CA ALA A 18 3.54 -4.82 -11.53
C ALA A 18 3.78 -6.19 -12.16
N LYS A 19 2.74 -7.04 -12.25
CA LYS A 19 2.83 -8.34 -12.95
C LYS A 19 3.02 -8.16 -14.44
N ASP A 20 2.30 -7.23 -15.06
CA ASP A 20 2.46 -6.90 -16.48
C ASP A 20 3.90 -6.41 -16.76
N MET A 21 4.39 -5.48 -15.94
CA MET A 21 5.78 -4.98 -16.03
C MET A 21 6.82 -6.08 -15.84
N MET A 22 6.58 -7.01 -14.93
CA MET A 22 7.46 -8.16 -14.72
C MET A 22 7.48 -9.08 -15.95
N ALA A 23 6.31 -9.33 -16.56
CA ALA A 23 6.18 -10.14 -17.76
C ALA A 23 6.87 -9.49 -18.97
N ASP A 24 6.83 -8.16 -19.06
CA ASP A 24 7.46 -7.37 -20.13
C ASP A 24 8.96 -7.10 -19.90
N GLY A 25 9.53 -7.59 -18.78
CA GLY A 25 10.96 -7.45 -18.47
C GLY A 25 11.36 -6.10 -17.86
N HIS A 26 10.39 -5.27 -17.47
CA HIS A 26 10.59 -3.98 -16.79
C HIS A 26 10.74 -4.18 -15.26
N TYR A 27 11.76 -4.92 -14.84
CA TYR A 27 11.89 -5.41 -13.47
C TYR A 27 12.03 -4.29 -12.42
N GLU A 28 12.76 -3.22 -12.74
CA GLU A 28 12.92 -2.06 -11.86
C GLU A 28 11.59 -1.32 -11.63
N TRP A 29 10.78 -1.23 -12.67
CA TRP A 29 9.43 -0.65 -12.58
C TRP A 29 8.48 -1.56 -11.84
N ALA A 30 8.54 -2.87 -12.07
CA ALA A 30 7.77 -3.85 -11.31
C ALA A 30 8.07 -3.73 -9.80
N CYS A 31 9.34 -3.61 -9.41
CA CYS A 31 9.74 -3.39 -8.02
C CYS A 31 9.19 -2.07 -7.45
N PHE A 32 9.28 -0.98 -8.20
CA PHE A 32 8.73 0.31 -7.78
C PHE A 32 7.22 0.23 -7.56
N ILE A 33 6.47 -0.36 -8.49
CA ILE A 33 5.02 -0.49 -8.38
C ILE A 33 4.62 -1.47 -7.26
N CYS A 34 5.39 -2.53 -7.01
CA CYS A 34 5.19 -3.40 -5.84
C CYS A 34 5.30 -2.62 -4.52
N GLN A 35 6.28 -1.72 -4.39
CA GLN A 35 6.39 -0.85 -3.21
C GLN A 35 5.18 0.08 -3.08
N GLN A 36 4.74 0.69 -4.18
CA GLN A 36 3.55 1.57 -4.22
C GLN A 36 2.27 0.81 -3.85
N SER A 37 2.11 -0.43 -4.31
CA SER A 37 0.99 -1.31 -3.95
C SER A 37 0.96 -1.57 -2.44
N GLY A 38 2.12 -1.92 -1.85
CA GLY A 38 2.26 -2.11 -0.41
C GLY A 38 1.94 -0.85 0.39
N GLU A 39 2.45 0.31 -0.02
CA GLU A 39 2.16 1.60 0.60
C GLU A 39 0.64 1.90 0.61
N LYS A 40 -0.02 1.76 -0.54
CA LYS A 40 -1.45 2.03 -0.68
C LYS A 40 -2.30 1.05 0.12
N ALA A 41 -1.89 -0.22 0.20
CA ALA A 41 -2.55 -1.22 1.02
C ALA A 41 -2.48 -0.85 2.51
N LEU A 42 -1.31 -0.47 3.03
CA LEU A 42 -1.16 -0.04 4.43
C LEU A 42 -2.00 1.22 4.71
N LYS A 43 -1.98 2.21 3.81
CA LYS A 43 -2.83 3.40 3.94
C LYS A 43 -4.31 3.06 3.94
N SER A 44 -4.73 2.08 3.14
CA SER A 44 -6.13 1.60 3.13
C SER A 44 -6.58 1.06 4.48
N VAL A 45 -5.69 0.35 5.20
CA VAL A 45 -5.95 -0.14 6.54
C VAL A 45 -6.12 1.02 7.50
N ALA A 46 -5.23 2.02 7.49
CA ALA A 46 -5.38 3.20 8.35
C ALA A 46 -6.75 3.87 8.17
N PHE A 47 -7.17 4.10 6.91
CA PHE A 47 -8.48 4.69 6.62
C PHE A 47 -9.66 3.82 7.09
N ALA A 48 -9.52 2.50 7.09
CA ALA A 48 -10.56 1.60 7.57
C ALA A 48 -10.82 1.80 9.08
N PHE A 49 -9.80 2.20 9.83
CA PHE A 49 -9.86 2.53 11.26
C PHE A 49 -10.05 4.04 11.53
N ASN A 50 -10.55 4.79 10.54
CA ASN A 50 -10.73 6.25 10.61
C ASN A 50 -9.44 7.01 11.00
N SER A 51 -8.28 6.46 10.61
CA SER A 51 -6.96 7.05 10.81
C SER A 51 -6.31 7.39 9.46
N GLU A 52 -5.22 8.12 9.54
CA GLU A 52 -4.38 8.45 8.39
C GLU A 52 -2.91 8.34 8.80
N ILE A 53 -2.13 7.65 7.96
CA ILE A 53 -0.69 7.45 8.14
C ILE A 53 0.05 8.06 6.95
N TRP A 54 1.19 8.70 7.22
CA TRP A 54 1.94 9.49 6.24
C TRP A 54 3.31 8.90 5.95
N GLY A 55 3.84 9.21 4.77
CA GLY A 55 5.13 8.73 4.28
C GLY A 55 5.04 7.58 3.29
N HIS A 56 6.22 7.08 2.91
CA HIS A 56 6.43 6.08 1.86
C HIS A 56 7.23 4.86 2.33
N ASN A 57 7.82 4.92 3.53
CA ASN A 57 8.55 3.80 4.10
C ASN A 57 7.56 2.78 4.67
N LEU A 58 7.46 1.61 4.04
CA LEU A 58 6.50 0.56 4.41
C LEU A 58 6.69 0.08 5.86
N THR A 59 7.93 -0.04 6.33
CA THR A 59 8.22 -0.44 7.72
C THR A 59 7.74 0.61 8.71
N THR A 60 7.94 1.90 8.42
CA THR A 60 7.43 2.99 9.27
C THR A 60 5.90 3.03 9.27
N LEU A 61 5.27 2.84 8.10
CA LEU A 61 3.81 2.78 7.99
C LEU A 61 3.23 1.59 8.76
N LEU A 62 3.86 0.42 8.67
CA LEU A 62 3.42 -0.77 9.38
C LEU A 62 3.55 -0.62 10.90
N ARG A 63 4.65 -0.04 11.39
CA ARG A 63 4.81 0.29 12.82
C ARG A 63 3.73 1.28 13.29
N ALA A 64 3.50 2.34 12.52
CA ALA A 64 2.47 3.33 12.85
C ALA A 64 1.05 2.73 12.87
N LEU A 65 0.78 1.69 12.08
CA LEU A 65 -0.48 0.93 12.15
C LEU A 65 -0.54 0.05 13.40
N SER A 66 0.53 -0.70 13.67
CA SER A 66 0.66 -1.58 14.84
C SER A 66 0.40 -0.82 16.15
N ASP A 67 1.09 0.32 16.33
CA ASP A 67 0.95 1.19 17.50
C ASP A 67 -0.47 1.75 17.69
N ARG A 68 -1.25 1.88 16.61
CA ARG A 68 -2.60 2.48 16.64
C ARG A 68 -3.73 1.46 16.78
N MET A 69 -3.48 0.22 16.37
CA MET A 69 -4.51 -0.80 16.26
C MET A 69 -4.44 -1.83 17.40
N ASP A 70 -3.49 -1.69 18.34
CA ASP A 70 -3.12 -2.74 19.31
C ASP A 70 -2.89 -4.09 18.61
N ILE A 71 -2.36 -4.05 17.39
CA ILE A 71 -1.99 -5.23 16.61
C ILE A 71 -0.50 -5.42 16.82
N ILE A 72 -0.17 -6.35 17.72
CA ILE A 72 1.15 -6.74 18.27
C ILE A 72 1.47 -6.04 19.60
#